data_AF-A0A9W9BY39-F1
#
_entry.id   AF-A0A9W9BY39-F1
#
_cell.length_a   1.000
_cell.length_b   1.000
_cell.length_c   1.000
_cell.angle_alpha   90.00
_cell.angle_beta   90.00
_cell.angle_gamma   90.00
#
_symmetry.space_group_name_H-M   'P 1'
#
loop_
_entity.id
_entity.type
_entity.pdbx_description
1 polymer ?
#
loop_
_entity_poly.entity_id
_entity_poly.type
_entity_poly.pdbx_seq_one_letter_code
_entity_poly.pdbx_strand_id
1 'polypeptide(L)'
;MENRFKSMQGNFRKLQRDHRDLKRDHEELLSERENISEAHDHIISNTIQPYAHRKCLVFEDDNLDSLDAVLNSMLQDALNAGPLRQQVAISQRHIQALREDLKKMMGANNEVEELREQVTGLQNELLAKVLGHRSAHQTFSRKMQLDETINLSEVLEPVRLLANVSPHHWKGRKRSKIFIEAWIWSVLIQTVFQGAFEVFAKGYGSLNQAWKQIFGSGHDHGWPQPSAASETWRSTTAKHLLDAIGGNATDPQDVERMVGGPRSSMVEAHVLVLSCLHDNLSRVCLQTDLANIQKIVDKAVGLAMHMSKQQSRLQITFPALGAQYQSETMSATLDADGEEMMDGNVAFVINPGLSKWGDAHGKSFDQRYEIVRCLVQLEHEYENVKIKRERNSE
;
A
#
# COMPACT_ATOMS: atom_id res chain seq x y z
N MET A 1 -124.97 29.26 -17.12
CA MET A 1 -124.45 27.94 -16.66
C MET A 1 -123.25 27.46 -17.47
N GLU A 2 -123.25 27.63 -18.80
CA GLU A 2 -122.20 27.12 -19.70
C GLU A 2 -120.78 27.63 -19.43
N ASN A 3 -120.60 28.92 -19.11
CA ASN A 3 -119.27 29.48 -18.79
C ASN A 3 -118.67 28.93 -17.48
N ARG A 4 -119.50 28.61 -16.49
CA ARG A 4 -119.05 27.94 -15.25
C ARG A 4 -118.61 26.51 -15.51
N PHE A 5 -119.30 25.80 -16.39
CA PHE A 5 -118.94 24.42 -16.77
C PHE A 5 -117.62 24.36 -17.56
N LYS A 6 -117.42 25.27 -18.53
CA LYS A 6 -116.15 25.39 -19.27
C LYS A 6 -114.96 25.75 -18.36
N SER A 7 -115.15 26.67 -17.41
CA SER A 7 -114.13 27.01 -16.40
C SER A 7 -113.80 25.83 -15.49
N MET A 8 -114.82 25.08 -15.05
CA MET A 8 -114.62 23.88 -14.22
C MET A 8 -113.88 22.76 -14.98
N GLN A 9 -114.20 22.53 -16.26
CA GLN A 9 -113.44 21.60 -17.11
C GLN A 9 -111.99 22.05 -17.32
N GLY A 10 -111.74 23.35 -17.50
CA GLY A 10 -110.40 23.91 -17.59
C GLY A 10 -109.58 23.69 -16.32
N ASN A 11 -110.19 23.96 -15.16
CA ASN A 11 -109.58 23.74 -13.85
C ASN A 11 -109.31 22.25 -13.60
N PHE A 12 -110.23 21.37 -13.98
CA PHE A 12 -110.04 19.92 -13.86
C PHE A 12 -108.87 19.41 -14.73
N ARG A 13 -108.77 19.89 -15.99
CA ARG A 13 -107.63 19.55 -16.88
C ARG A 13 -106.30 20.12 -16.38
N LYS A 14 -106.32 21.28 -15.74
CA LYS A 14 -105.12 21.85 -15.08
C LYS A 14 -104.72 20.97 -13.89
N LEU A 15 -105.67 20.67 -12.99
CA LEU A 15 -105.43 19.80 -11.83
C LEU A 15 -104.93 18.40 -12.24
N GLN A 16 -105.44 17.82 -13.33
CA GLN A 16 -104.94 16.55 -13.87
C GLN A 16 -103.52 16.63 -14.47
N ARG A 17 -103.10 17.79 -14.97
CA ARG A 17 -101.71 18.01 -15.40
C ARG A 17 -100.82 18.17 -14.17
N ASP A 18 -101.20 19.06 -13.26
CA ASP A 18 -100.46 19.31 -12.02
C ASP A 18 -100.29 18.02 -11.19
N HIS A 19 -101.32 17.16 -11.11
CA HIS A 19 -101.22 15.86 -10.44
C HIS A 19 -100.27 14.88 -11.15
N ARG A 20 -100.20 14.91 -12.48
CA ARG A 20 -99.25 14.06 -13.25
C ARG A 20 -97.82 14.55 -13.11
N ASP A 21 -97.59 15.85 -13.17
CA ASP A 21 -96.27 16.44 -12.95
C ASP A 21 -95.80 16.16 -11.52
N LEU A 22 -96.64 16.39 -10.50
CA LEU A 22 -96.32 16.07 -9.11
C LEU A 22 -96.01 14.58 -8.90
N LYS A 23 -96.73 13.69 -9.61
CA LYS A 23 -96.46 12.25 -9.55
C LYS A 23 -95.10 11.90 -10.15
N ARG A 24 -94.74 12.48 -11.30
CA ARG A 24 -93.42 12.29 -11.91
C ARG A 24 -92.32 12.81 -10.99
N ASP A 25 -92.46 14.02 -10.47
CA ASP A 25 -91.46 14.61 -9.57
C ASP A 25 -91.30 13.77 -8.30
N HIS A 26 -92.40 13.19 -7.79
CA HIS A 26 -92.34 12.25 -6.67
C HIS A 26 -91.59 10.96 -7.03
N GLU A 27 -91.82 10.38 -8.21
CA GLU A 27 -91.10 9.18 -8.69
C GLU A 27 -89.61 9.47 -8.90
N GLU A 28 -89.25 10.64 -9.43
CA GLU A 28 -87.86 11.09 -9.58
C GLU A 28 -87.17 11.26 -8.21
N LEU A 29 -87.83 11.90 -7.25
CA LEU A 29 -87.31 12.05 -5.88
C LEU A 29 -87.15 10.70 -5.15
N LEU A 30 -88.02 9.73 -5.41
CA LEU A 30 -87.88 8.38 -4.85
C LEU A 30 -86.66 7.66 -5.44
N SER A 31 -86.46 7.76 -6.76
CA SER A 31 -85.27 7.18 -7.41
C SER A 31 -83.99 7.85 -6.96
N GLU A 32 -83.97 9.18 -6.82
CA GLU A 32 -82.83 9.91 -6.29
C GLU A 32 -82.52 9.52 -4.84
N ARG A 33 -83.56 9.38 -4.00
CA ARG A 33 -83.41 8.90 -2.62
C ARG A 33 -82.81 7.49 -2.56
N GLU A 34 -83.26 6.57 -3.41
CA GLU A 34 -82.73 5.20 -3.48
C GLU A 34 -81.25 5.21 -3.88
N ASN A 35 -80.89 5.96 -4.92
CA ASN A 35 -79.50 6.12 -5.36
C ASN A 35 -78.60 6.71 -4.27
N ILE A 36 -79.08 7.72 -3.54
CA ILE A 36 -78.35 8.32 -2.40
C ILE A 36 -78.19 7.31 -1.27
N SER A 37 -79.22 6.51 -0.98
CA SER A 37 -79.16 5.45 0.04
C SER A 37 -78.13 4.38 -0.31
N GLU A 38 -78.13 3.90 -1.55
CA GLU A 38 -77.15 2.90 -2.01
C GLU A 38 -75.71 3.45 -1.96
N ALA A 39 -75.51 4.71 -2.38
CA ALA A 39 -74.20 5.36 -2.30
C ALA A 39 -73.74 5.55 -0.84
N HIS A 40 -74.65 5.92 0.06
CA HIS A 40 -74.39 6.07 1.49
C HIS A 40 -73.94 4.74 2.11
N ASP A 41 -74.71 3.66 1.91
CA ASP A 41 -74.40 2.33 2.42
C ASP A 41 -73.06 1.82 1.87
N HIS A 42 -72.78 2.10 0.59
CA HIS A 42 -71.51 1.76 -0.03
C HIS A 42 -70.33 2.50 0.61
N ILE A 43 -70.45 3.81 0.86
CA ILE A 43 -69.39 4.61 1.49
C ILE A 43 -69.14 4.13 2.92
N ILE A 44 -70.20 3.86 3.69
CA ILE A 44 -70.08 3.40 5.06
C ILE A 44 -69.39 2.04 5.11
N SER A 45 -69.91 1.07 4.38
CA SER A 45 -69.45 -0.32 4.42
C SER A 45 -68.02 -0.46 3.89
N ASN A 46 -67.65 0.27 2.83
CA ASN A 46 -66.35 0.10 2.18
C ASN A 46 -65.27 1.08 2.65
N THR A 47 -65.65 2.22 3.24
CA THR A 47 -64.68 3.28 3.58
C THR A 47 -64.65 3.57 5.08
N ILE A 48 -65.78 3.96 5.65
CA ILE A 48 -65.84 4.50 7.02
C ILE A 48 -65.65 3.38 8.04
N GLN A 49 -66.42 2.29 7.96
CA GLN A 49 -66.35 1.20 8.92
C GLN A 49 -64.98 0.48 8.93
N PRO A 50 -64.35 0.17 7.77
CA PRO A 50 -63.01 -0.42 7.76
C PRO A 50 -61.92 0.54 8.26
N TYR A 51 -62.08 1.85 8.10
CA TYR A 51 -61.15 2.83 8.66
C TYR A 51 -61.32 2.93 10.18
N ALA A 52 -62.55 3.07 10.68
CA ALA A 52 -62.86 3.12 12.10
C ALA A 52 -62.31 1.89 12.82
N HIS A 53 -62.52 0.70 12.27
CA HIS A 53 -61.99 -0.55 12.82
C HIS A 53 -60.44 -0.53 12.91
N ARG A 54 -59.74 -0.11 11.85
CA ARG A 54 -58.27 -0.02 11.82
C ARG A 54 -57.70 0.99 12.81
N LYS A 55 -58.44 2.04 13.12
CA LYS A 55 -58.06 3.09 14.08
C LYS A 55 -58.62 2.86 15.48
N CYS A 56 -59.33 1.75 15.70
CA CYS A 56 -60.03 1.44 16.94
C CYS A 56 -61.00 2.56 17.38
N LEU A 57 -61.68 3.18 16.42
CA LEU A 57 -62.73 4.16 16.65
C LEU A 57 -64.09 3.46 16.70
N VAL A 58 -64.97 3.92 17.58
CA VAL A 58 -66.36 3.45 17.65
C VAL A 58 -67.16 4.18 16.57
N PHE A 59 -67.90 3.44 15.76
CA PHE A 59 -68.75 3.97 14.69
C PHE A 59 -70.13 3.31 14.76
N GLU A 60 -71.16 4.15 14.84
CA GLU A 60 -72.58 3.78 14.86
C GLU A 60 -73.28 4.57 13.76
N ASP A 61 -73.93 3.88 12.83
CA ASP A 61 -74.51 4.47 11.61
C ASP A 61 -75.60 5.52 11.91
N ASP A 62 -76.29 5.38 13.03
CA ASP A 62 -77.33 6.30 13.51
C ASP A 62 -76.80 7.46 14.37
N ASN A 63 -75.49 7.54 14.59
CA ASN A 63 -74.87 8.52 15.48
C ASN A 63 -73.91 9.45 14.71
N LEU A 64 -74.38 10.67 14.44
CA LEU A 64 -73.61 11.71 13.76
C LEU A 64 -72.28 12.06 14.46
N ASP A 65 -72.22 12.01 15.79
CA ASP A 65 -70.99 12.30 16.53
C ASP A 65 -69.92 11.22 16.27
N SER A 66 -70.34 9.97 16.11
CA SER A 66 -69.45 8.85 15.79
C SER A 66 -68.93 8.95 14.35
N LEU A 67 -69.77 9.40 13.41
CA LEU A 67 -69.39 9.67 12.03
C LEU A 67 -68.38 10.83 11.96
N ASP A 68 -68.66 11.94 12.65
CA ASP A 68 -67.77 13.10 12.70
C ASP A 68 -66.41 12.75 13.33
N ALA A 69 -66.39 11.92 14.37
CA ALA A 69 -65.14 11.44 14.97
C ALA A 69 -64.28 10.66 13.96
N VAL A 70 -64.90 9.78 13.18
CA VAL A 70 -64.21 9.01 12.13
C VAL A 70 -63.73 9.91 11.00
N LEU A 71 -64.59 10.80 10.49
CA LEU A 71 -64.26 11.71 9.39
C LEU A 71 -63.15 12.69 9.78
N ASN A 72 -63.18 13.25 10.99
CA ASN A 72 -62.12 14.12 11.49
C ASN A 72 -60.77 13.37 11.61
N SER A 73 -60.80 12.11 12.06
CA SER A 73 -59.60 11.28 12.10
C SER A 73 -59.06 11.01 10.68
N MET A 74 -59.93 10.66 9.73
CA MET A 74 -59.55 10.45 8.33
C MET A 74 -58.94 11.71 7.71
N LEU A 75 -59.55 12.87 7.96
CA LEU A 75 -59.04 14.16 7.48
C LEU A 75 -57.66 14.46 8.06
N GLN A 76 -57.47 14.25 9.37
CA GLN A 76 -56.18 14.46 10.03
C GLN A 76 -55.10 13.53 9.48
N ASP A 77 -55.42 12.25 9.27
CA ASP A 77 -54.53 11.29 8.62
C ASP A 77 -54.20 11.69 7.18
N ALA A 78 -55.18 12.17 6.40
CA ALA A 78 -54.99 12.64 5.04
C ALA A 78 -54.06 13.87 4.98
N LEU A 79 -54.23 14.82 5.91
CA LEU A 79 -53.37 15.99 6.06
C LEU A 79 -51.93 15.57 6.43
N ASN A 80 -51.76 14.59 7.32
CA ASN A 80 -50.46 14.09 7.73
C ASN A 80 -49.78 13.16 6.70
N ALA A 81 -50.56 12.55 5.81
CA ALA A 81 -50.04 11.63 4.81
C ALA A 81 -49.06 12.30 3.84
N GLY A 82 -49.28 13.58 3.50
CA GLY A 82 -48.39 14.34 2.63
C GLY A 82 -46.96 14.47 3.20
N PRO A 83 -46.80 15.11 4.38
CA PRO A 83 -45.51 15.23 5.06
C PRO A 83 -44.82 13.88 5.30
N LEU A 84 -45.58 12.84 5.72
CA LEU A 84 -45.02 11.51 5.97
C LEU A 84 -44.50 10.86 4.68
N ARG A 85 -45.22 10.95 3.56
CA ARG A 85 -44.74 10.46 2.26
C ARG A 85 -43.48 11.18 1.82
N GLN A 86 -43.40 12.50 2.05
CA GLN A 86 -42.21 13.28 1.74
C GLN A 86 -41.02 12.83 2.60
N GLN A 87 -41.22 12.62 3.89
CA GLN A 87 -40.19 12.13 4.80
C GLN A 87 -39.70 10.73 4.39
N VAL A 88 -40.61 9.80 4.08
CA VAL A 88 -40.26 8.47 3.58
C VAL A 88 -39.45 8.55 2.29
N ALA A 89 -39.84 9.41 1.34
CA ALA A 89 -39.09 9.59 0.10
C ALA A 89 -37.68 10.15 0.35
N ILE A 90 -37.51 11.08 1.28
CA ILE A 90 -36.20 11.62 1.68
C ILE A 90 -35.34 10.52 2.31
N SER A 91 -35.89 9.76 3.26
CA SER A 91 -35.18 8.65 3.91
C SER A 91 -34.78 7.56 2.91
N GLN A 92 -35.64 7.22 1.96
CA GLN A 92 -35.32 6.25 0.91
C GLN A 92 -34.16 6.72 0.03
N ARG A 93 -34.15 8.00 -0.39
CA ARG A 93 -33.02 8.58 -1.13
C ARG A 93 -31.72 8.54 -0.32
N HIS A 94 -31.79 8.85 0.97
CA HIS A 94 -30.61 8.81 1.85
C HIS A 94 -30.06 7.38 2.00
N ILE A 95 -30.93 6.38 2.19
CA ILE A 95 -30.53 4.97 2.24
C ILE A 95 -29.89 4.53 0.92
N GLN A 96 -30.42 4.98 -0.22
CA GLN A 96 -29.85 4.66 -1.53
C GLN A 96 -28.46 5.28 -1.71
N ALA A 97 -28.29 6.55 -1.34
CA ALA A 97 -26.99 7.22 -1.38
C ALA A 97 -25.95 6.50 -0.50
N LEU A 98 -26.31 6.14 0.74
CA LEU A 98 -25.44 5.37 1.64
C LEU A 98 -25.05 4.00 1.05
N ARG A 99 -25.97 3.31 0.37
CA ARG A 99 -25.67 2.03 -0.29
C ARG A 99 -24.69 2.20 -1.44
N GLU A 100 -24.82 3.27 -2.22
CA GLU A 100 -23.88 3.59 -3.30
C GLU A 100 -22.49 3.92 -2.76
N ASP A 101 -22.42 4.70 -1.68
CA ASP A 101 -21.14 5.04 -1.04
C ASP A 101 -20.47 3.83 -0.41
N LEU A 102 -21.23 2.94 0.25
CA LEU A 102 -20.71 1.65 0.73
C LEU A 102 -20.17 0.80 -0.42
N LYS A 103 -20.87 0.75 -1.55
CA LYS A 103 -20.39 0.00 -2.74
C LYS A 103 -19.09 0.59 -3.30
N LYS A 104 -18.96 1.93 -3.34
CA LYS A 104 -17.72 2.59 -3.73
C LYS A 104 -16.58 2.28 -2.76
N MET A 105 -16.82 2.33 -1.46
CA MET A 105 -15.82 1.99 -0.44
C MET A 105 -15.38 0.52 -0.53
N MET A 106 -16.31 -0.42 -0.75
CA MET A 106 -15.96 -1.82 -0.96
C MET A 106 -15.11 -2.02 -2.22
N GLY A 107 -15.43 -1.31 -3.31
CA GLY A 107 -14.62 -1.31 -4.52
C GLY A 107 -13.19 -0.83 -4.27
N ALA A 108 -13.04 0.31 -3.59
CA ALA A 108 -11.73 0.86 -3.22
C ALA A 108 -10.96 -0.09 -2.27
N ASN A 109 -11.64 -0.76 -1.35
CA ASN A 109 -10.99 -1.70 -0.43
C ASN A 109 -10.46 -2.96 -1.14
N ASN A 110 -11.19 -3.47 -2.14
CA ASN A 110 -10.70 -4.58 -2.97
C ASN A 110 -9.46 -4.19 -3.77
N GLU A 111 -9.43 -2.97 -4.32
CA GLU A 111 -8.26 -2.43 -5.03
C GLU A 111 -7.04 -2.30 -4.09
N VAL A 112 -7.27 -1.84 -2.85
CA VAL A 112 -6.21 -1.78 -1.82
C VAL A 112 -5.67 -3.17 -1.50
N GLU A 113 -6.52 -4.19 -1.38
CA GLU A 113 -6.07 -5.56 -1.07
C GLU A 113 -5.29 -6.17 -2.25
N GLU A 114 -5.73 -5.97 -3.49
CA GLU A 114 -5.00 -6.41 -4.68
C GLU A 114 -3.61 -5.75 -4.76
N LEU A 115 -3.54 -4.44 -4.49
CA LEU A 115 -2.26 -3.74 -4.41
C LEU A 115 -1.39 -4.30 -3.27
N ARG A 116 -1.98 -4.62 -2.11
CA ARG A 116 -1.25 -5.20 -0.98
C ARG A 116 -0.66 -6.57 -1.32
N GLU A 117 -1.38 -7.40 -2.06
CA GLU A 117 -0.87 -8.68 -2.55
C GLU A 117 0.30 -8.49 -3.52
N GLN A 118 0.18 -7.59 -4.50
CA GLN A 118 1.26 -7.27 -5.45
C GLN A 118 2.52 -6.78 -4.73
N VAL A 119 2.34 -5.89 -3.75
CA VAL A 119 3.41 -5.36 -2.91
C VAL A 119 4.10 -6.46 -2.12
N THR A 120 3.31 -7.35 -1.52
CA THR A 120 3.84 -8.50 -0.75
C THR A 120 4.61 -9.44 -1.67
N GLY A 121 4.11 -9.68 -2.88
CA GLY A 121 4.82 -10.44 -3.92
C GLY A 121 6.18 -9.84 -4.27
N LEU A 122 6.24 -8.53 -4.54
CA LEU A 122 7.48 -7.82 -4.86
C LEU A 122 8.46 -7.82 -3.67
N GLN A 123 7.95 -7.67 -2.45
CA GLN A 123 8.78 -7.75 -1.23
C GLN A 123 9.36 -9.15 -1.05
N ASN A 124 8.58 -10.19 -1.27
CA ASN A 124 9.03 -11.58 -1.19
C ASN A 124 10.06 -11.90 -2.28
N GLU A 125 9.86 -11.42 -3.51
CA GLU A 125 10.84 -11.58 -4.59
C GLU A 125 12.16 -10.87 -4.27
N LEU A 126 12.09 -9.64 -3.76
CA LEU A 126 13.26 -8.89 -3.34
C LEU A 126 13.99 -9.59 -2.18
N LEU A 127 13.24 -10.07 -1.17
CA LEU A 127 13.78 -10.82 -0.06
C LEU A 127 14.46 -12.10 -0.56
N ALA A 128 13.84 -12.84 -1.48
CA ALA A 128 14.43 -14.02 -2.11
C ALA A 128 15.72 -13.69 -2.87
N LYS A 129 15.79 -12.56 -3.58
CA LYS A 129 17.02 -12.10 -4.24
C LYS A 129 18.12 -11.77 -3.24
N VAL A 130 17.80 -11.09 -2.15
CA VAL A 130 18.76 -10.70 -1.10
C VAL A 130 19.26 -11.92 -0.34
N LEU A 131 18.37 -12.82 0.07
CA LEU A 131 18.72 -14.10 0.69
C LEU A 131 19.49 -15.00 -0.30
N GLY A 132 19.14 -14.96 -1.58
CA GLY A 132 19.85 -15.62 -2.67
C GLY A 132 21.27 -15.08 -2.87
N HIS A 133 21.50 -13.79 -2.62
CA HIS A 133 22.82 -13.18 -2.63
C HIS A 133 23.62 -13.58 -1.38
N ARG A 134 23.02 -13.49 -0.18
CA ARG A 134 23.65 -13.92 1.08
C ARG A 134 24.06 -15.39 1.06
N SER A 135 23.19 -16.28 0.58
CA SER A 135 23.49 -17.71 0.46
C SER A 135 24.60 -18.01 -0.54
N ALA A 136 24.74 -17.22 -1.61
CA ALA A 136 25.86 -17.34 -2.55
C ALA A 136 27.20 -17.00 -1.88
N HIS A 137 27.27 -15.93 -1.08
CA HIS A 137 28.46 -15.55 -0.31
C HIS A 137 28.86 -16.65 0.67
N GLN A 138 27.90 -17.15 1.45
CA GLN A 138 28.15 -18.21 2.42
C GLN A 138 28.59 -19.51 1.74
N THR A 139 27.98 -19.87 0.60
CA THR A 139 28.38 -21.07 -0.15
C THR A 139 29.79 -20.92 -0.72
N PHE A 140 30.12 -19.74 -1.25
CA PHE A 140 31.45 -19.42 -1.76
C PHE A 140 32.50 -19.50 -0.64
N SER A 141 32.28 -18.77 0.45
CA SER A 141 33.10 -18.77 1.68
C SER A 141 33.31 -20.18 2.26
N ARG A 142 32.28 -21.03 2.26
CA ARG A 142 32.39 -22.43 2.70
C ARG A 142 33.33 -23.26 1.83
N LYS A 143 33.28 -23.08 0.51
CA LYS A 143 34.11 -23.82 -0.47
C LYS A 143 35.54 -23.29 -0.56
N MET A 144 35.80 -22.05 -0.16
CA MET A 144 37.13 -21.46 -0.21
C MET A 144 38.12 -22.21 0.68
N GLN A 145 39.28 -22.50 0.09
CA GLN A 145 40.46 -23.01 0.76
C GLN A 145 41.41 -21.83 0.97
N LEU A 146 41.38 -21.28 2.19
CA LEU A 146 42.23 -20.18 2.60
C LEU A 146 43.63 -20.70 2.91
N ASP A 147 44.64 -19.95 2.50
CA ASP A 147 46.00 -20.17 2.96
C ASP A 147 46.12 -19.62 4.40
N GLU A 148 46.28 -20.52 5.37
CA GLU A 148 46.35 -20.16 6.80
C GLU A 148 47.66 -19.43 7.17
N THR A 149 48.65 -19.41 6.27
CA THR A 149 49.92 -18.70 6.48
C THR A 149 49.83 -17.21 6.16
N ILE A 150 48.77 -16.79 5.46
CA ILE A 150 48.62 -15.42 4.96
C ILE A 150 47.85 -14.56 5.97
N ASN A 151 48.40 -13.40 6.30
CA ASN A 151 47.67 -12.40 7.07
C ASN A 151 46.66 -11.67 6.15
N LEU A 152 45.39 -12.06 6.24
CA LEU A 152 44.32 -11.47 5.44
C LEU A 152 44.24 -9.95 5.55
N SER A 153 44.49 -9.40 6.74
CA SER A 153 44.41 -7.94 6.98
C SER A 153 45.53 -7.13 6.33
N GLU A 154 46.64 -7.78 5.98
CA GLU A 154 47.76 -7.15 5.27
C GLU A 154 47.62 -7.27 3.75
N VAL A 155 47.03 -8.37 3.27
CA VAL A 155 46.88 -8.63 1.83
C VAL A 155 45.66 -7.93 1.25
N LEU A 156 44.55 -7.94 1.99
CA LEU A 156 43.29 -7.34 1.59
C LEU A 156 43.19 -5.96 2.22
N GLU A 157 43.15 -4.91 1.39
CA GLU A 157 43.11 -3.54 1.88
C GLU A 157 41.92 -3.33 2.84
N PRO A 158 42.10 -2.54 3.91
CA PRO A 158 41.02 -2.20 4.82
C PRO A 158 39.90 -1.48 4.07
N VAL A 159 38.73 -2.09 4.09
CA VAL A 159 37.53 -1.62 3.40
C VAL A 159 36.45 -1.24 4.41
N ARG A 160 35.39 -0.58 3.94
CA ARG A 160 34.43 0.17 4.76
C ARG A 160 33.84 -0.59 5.96
N LEU A 161 33.50 -1.87 5.82
CA LEU A 161 32.88 -2.66 6.89
C LEU A 161 33.90 -3.26 7.88
N LEU A 162 35.19 -3.15 7.56
CA LEU A 162 36.32 -3.79 8.25
C LEU A 162 37.37 -2.76 8.72
N ALA A 163 37.06 -1.46 8.65
CA ALA A 163 38.02 -0.41 8.96
C ALA A 163 38.45 -0.45 10.43
N ASN A 164 39.76 -0.40 10.67
CA ASN A 164 40.36 -0.36 12.02
C ASN A 164 40.05 -1.55 12.93
N VAL A 165 39.65 -2.70 12.37
CA VAL A 165 39.35 -3.89 13.17
C VAL A 165 40.65 -4.59 13.57
N SER A 166 40.78 -4.90 14.85
CA SER A 166 42.00 -5.52 15.37
C SER A 166 42.19 -6.95 14.84
N PRO A 167 43.43 -7.37 14.49
CA PRO A 167 43.71 -8.66 13.86
C PRO A 167 43.25 -9.90 14.64
N HIS A 168 43.05 -9.80 15.95
CA HIS A 168 42.59 -10.92 16.78
C HIS A 168 41.18 -11.41 16.40
N HIS A 169 40.34 -10.55 15.85
CA HIS A 169 39.03 -10.92 15.32
C HIS A 169 39.11 -11.85 14.10
N TRP A 170 40.27 -11.97 13.47
CA TRP A 170 40.46 -12.73 12.22
C TRP A 170 41.19 -14.05 12.40
N LYS A 171 41.67 -14.32 13.62
CA LYS A 171 42.44 -15.53 13.93
C LYS A 171 41.55 -16.78 13.81
N GLY A 172 42.03 -17.72 13.00
CA GLY A 172 41.40 -19.03 12.81
C GLY A 172 40.43 -19.10 11.64
N ARG A 173 40.36 -20.29 11.03
CA ARG A 173 39.68 -20.53 9.75
C ARG A 173 38.22 -20.05 9.67
N LYS A 174 37.43 -20.23 10.73
CA LYS A 174 36.02 -19.78 10.76
C LYS A 174 35.91 -18.25 10.68
N ARG A 175 36.77 -17.53 11.41
CA ARG A 175 36.78 -16.07 11.46
C ARG A 175 37.37 -15.46 10.19
N SER A 176 38.39 -16.10 9.61
CA SER A 176 38.95 -15.73 8.30
C SER A 176 37.89 -15.80 7.19
N LYS A 177 36.98 -16.78 7.23
CA LYS A 177 35.85 -16.85 6.29
C LYS A 177 34.86 -15.69 6.44
N ILE A 178 34.54 -15.32 7.68
CA ILE A 178 33.69 -14.16 7.99
C ILE A 178 34.34 -12.87 7.50
N PHE A 179 35.65 -12.72 7.67
CA PHE A 179 36.42 -11.58 7.14
C PHE A 179 36.26 -11.45 5.63
N ILE A 180 36.41 -12.55 4.89
CA ILE A 180 36.24 -12.56 3.44
C ILE A 180 34.81 -12.16 3.03
N GLU A 181 33.78 -12.65 3.73
CA GLU A 181 32.39 -12.26 3.47
C GLU A 181 32.19 -10.75 3.63
N ALA A 182 32.67 -10.18 4.75
CA ALA A 182 32.61 -8.74 5.02
C ALA A 182 33.42 -7.91 4.01
N TRP A 183 34.57 -8.44 3.58
CA TRP A 183 35.43 -7.79 2.60
C TRP A 183 34.76 -7.72 1.22
N ILE A 184 34.20 -8.84 0.73
CA ILE A 184 33.46 -8.88 -0.53
C ILE A 184 32.31 -7.88 -0.49
N TRP A 185 31.53 -7.86 0.59
CA TRP A 185 30.45 -6.88 0.75
C TRP A 185 30.93 -5.46 0.71
N SER A 186 32.08 -5.15 1.32
CA SER A 186 32.61 -3.80 1.29
C SER A 186 33.01 -3.36 -0.12
N VAL A 187 33.62 -4.26 -0.91
CA VAL A 187 33.92 -4.01 -2.33
C VAL A 187 32.63 -3.74 -3.10
N LEU A 188 31.61 -4.60 -2.94
CA LEU A 188 30.32 -4.43 -3.60
C LEU A 188 29.62 -3.13 -3.17
N ILE A 189 29.70 -2.74 -1.90
CA ILE A 189 29.15 -1.47 -1.42
C ILE A 189 29.84 -0.30 -2.09
N GLN A 190 31.18 -0.31 -2.18
CA GLN A 190 31.93 0.80 -2.76
C GLN A 190 31.75 0.91 -4.28
N THR A 191 31.54 -0.22 -4.96
CA THR A 191 31.55 -0.26 -6.44
C THR A 191 30.16 -0.34 -7.06
N VAL A 192 29.17 -0.91 -6.36
CA VAL A 192 27.83 -1.18 -6.90
C VAL A 192 26.75 -0.43 -6.11
N PHE A 193 26.85 -0.37 -4.78
CA PHE A 193 25.78 0.16 -3.92
C PHE A 193 26.07 1.53 -3.27
N GLN A 194 27.17 2.20 -3.62
CA GLN A 194 27.59 3.43 -2.95
C GLN A 194 26.59 4.57 -3.17
N GLY A 195 25.95 4.58 -4.33
CA GLY A 195 24.89 5.51 -4.69
C GLY A 195 23.84 4.84 -5.54
N ALA A 196 22.75 5.56 -5.77
CA ALA A 196 21.62 5.08 -6.56
C ALA A 196 21.95 4.73 -8.02
N PHE A 197 23.08 5.24 -8.55
CA PHE A 197 23.45 5.10 -9.96
C PHE A 197 24.81 4.42 -10.17
N GLU A 198 25.45 3.95 -9.09
CA GLU A 198 26.83 3.43 -9.20
C GLU A 198 26.91 2.15 -10.03
N VAL A 199 25.82 1.37 -10.07
CA VAL A 199 25.65 0.20 -10.94
C VAL A 199 25.75 0.52 -12.44
N PHE A 200 25.51 1.77 -12.83
CA PHE A 200 25.67 2.22 -14.22
C PHE A 200 27.11 2.67 -14.54
N ALA A 201 28.02 2.56 -13.57
CA ALA A 201 29.47 2.81 -13.59
C ALA A 201 29.95 4.27 -13.55
N LYS A 202 31.28 4.43 -13.54
CA LYS A 202 32.03 5.67 -13.27
C LYS A 202 31.57 6.89 -14.09
N GLY A 203 31.04 6.70 -15.30
CA GLY A 203 30.49 7.78 -16.13
C GLY A 203 29.30 8.50 -15.49
N TYR A 204 28.59 7.84 -14.57
CA TYR A 204 27.40 8.36 -13.89
C TYR A 204 27.68 8.89 -12.49
N GLY A 205 28.95 9.02 -12.10
CA GLY A 205 29.33 9.78 -10.91
C GLY A 205 28.79 11.23 -10.96
N SER A 206 28.75 11.81 -12.16
CA SER A 206 28.11 13.11 -12.44
C SER A 206 26.61 13.11 -12.16
N LEU A 207 25.91 12.01 -12.46
CA LEU A 207 24.48 11.86 -12.21
C LEU A 207 24.19 11.73 -10.71
N ASN A 208 25.00 10.93 -10.00
CA ASN A 208 24.92 10.83 -8.55
C ASN A 208 25.26 12.19 -7.89
N GLN A 209 26.23 12.92 -8.42
CA GLN A 209 26.55 14.28 -7.98
C GLN A 209 25.40 15.26 -8.25
N ALA A 210 24.79 15.23 -9.43
CA ALA A 210 23.63 16.07 -9.76
C ALA A 210 22.46 15.76 -8.81
N TRP A 211 22.19 14.48 -8.56
CA TRP A 211 21.17 14.06 -7.60
C TRP A 211 21.43 14.62 -6.19
N LYS A 212 22.68 14.53 -5.72
CA LYS A 212 23.09 15.11 -4.43
C LYS A 212 23.09 16.64 -4.42
N GLN A 213 23.34 17.30 -5.54
CA GLN A 213 23.26 18.76 -5.63
C GLN A 213 21.81 19.25 -5.57
N ILE A 214 20.88 18.54 -6.21
CA ILE A 214 19.46 18.91 -6.24
C ILE A 214 18.80 18.64 -4.88
N PHE A 215 19.08 17.49 -4.26
CA PHE A 215 18.34 17.02 -3.07
C PHE A 215 19.19 16.98 -1.78
N GLY A 216 20.47 17.31 -1.85
CA GLY A 216 21.42 17.25 -0.73
C GLY A 216 22.09 15.88 -0.56
N SER A 217 23.00 15.79 0.40
CA SER A 217 23.73 14.55 0.74
C SER A 217 23.81 14.31 2.25
N GLY A 218 22.87 14.88 3.00
CA GLY A 218 22.89 14.90 4.47
C GLY A 218 22.25 13.68 5.15
N HIS A 219 21.83 12.66 4.39
CA HIS A 219 21.24 11.44 4.94
C HIS A 219 22.24 10.27 4.93
N ASP A 220 21.77 9.11 5.35
CA ASP A 220 22.50 7.85 5.50
C ASP A 220 23.43 7.54 4.30
N HIS A 221 24.71 7.33 4.61
CA HIS A 221 25.81 7.05 3.66
C HIS A 221 25.97 8.08 2.52
N GLY A 222 25.58 9.33 2.76
CA GLY A 222 25.71 10.41 1.78
C GLY A 222 24.64 10.41 0.70
N TRP A 223 23.54 9.69 0.92
CA TRP A 223 22.33 9.80 0.11
C TRP A 223 21.57 11.10 0.48
N PRO A 224 20.72 11.64 -0.40
CA PRO A 224 19.79 12.71 -0.06
C PRO A 224 18.73 12.26 0.94
N GLN A 225 18.08 13.18 1.66
CA GLN A 225 16.90 12.83 2.49
C GLN A 225 15.81 12.19 1.61
N PRO A 226 15.25 11.02 1.99
CA PRO A 226 14.13 10.41 1.27
C PRO A 226 12.95 11.39 1.12
N SER A 227 12.49 11.60 -0.12
CA SER A 227 11.33 12.44 -0.44
C SER A 227 10.67 11.99 -1.74
N ALA A 228 9.40 12.35 -1.94
CA ALA A 228 8.69 12.02 -3.18
C ALA A 228 9.41 12.54 -4.42
N ALA A 229 9.91 13.78 -4.37
CA ALA A 229 10.67 14.38 -5.46
C ALA A 229 11.99 13.64 -5.74
N SER A 230 12.78 13.34 -4.69
CA SER A 230 14.06 12.65 -4.85
C SER A 230 13.90 11.24 -5.41
N GLU A 231 12.88 10.50 -4.95
CA GLU A 231 12.65 9.12 -5.36
C GLU A 231 11.97 9.01 -6.73
N THR A 232 11.06 9.93 -7.06
CA THR A 232 10.51 10.01 -8.43
C THR A 232 11.62 10.33 -9.42
N TRP A 233 12.47 11.31 -9.12
CA TRP A 233 13.62 11.63 -9.96
C TRP A 233 14.56 10.42 -10.10
N ARG A 234 14.94 9.77 -8.99
CA ARG A 234 15.82 8.59 -9.01
C ARG A 234 15.24 7.45 -9.83
N SER A 235 14.01 7.04 -9.55
CA SER A 235 13.39 5.88 -10.18
C SER A 235 13.09 6.13 -11.67
N THR A 236 12.70 7.34 -12.05
CA THR A 236 12.46 7.71 -13.45
C THR A 236 13.76 7.69 -14.24
N THR A 237 14.82 8.33 -13.71
CA THR A 237 16.15 8.33 -14.33
C THR A 237 16.70 6.90 -14.46
N ALA A 238 16.60 6.08 -13.41
CA ALA A 238 17.06 4.69 -13.46
C ALA A 238 16.28 3.84 -14.49
N LYS A 239 14.96 4.04 -14.63
CA LYS A 239 14.16 3.38 -15.68
C LYS A 239 14.66 3.78 -17.07
N HIS A 240 14.84 5.07 -17.34
CA HIS A 240 15.38 5.54 -18.62
C HIS A 240 16.76 4.96 -18.94
N LEU A 241 17.67 4.89 -17.94
CA LEU A 241 18.98 4.27 -18.13
C LEU A 241 18.87 2.79 -18.50
N LEU A 242 17.96 2.07 -17.85
CA LEU A 242 17.77 0.64 -18.10
C LEU A 242 17.07 0.36 -19.43
N ASP A 243 16.12 1.21 -19.82
CA ASP A 243 15.50 1.15 -21.14
C ASP A 243 16.53 1.42 -22.23
N ALA A 244 17.47 2.36 -22.00
CA ALA A 244 18.58 2.61 -22.92
C ALA A 244 19.59 1.45 -22.99
N ILE A 245 19.72 0.64 -21.93
CA ILE A 245 20.56 -0.58 -21.93
C ILE A 245 19.85 -1.74 -22.65
N GLY A 246 18.53 -1.87 -22.46
CA GLY A 246 17.72 -2.96 -22.99
C GLY A 246 17.12 -2.73 -24.38
N GLY A 247 17.15 -1.49 -24.89
CA GLY A 247 16.67 -1.14 -26.21
C GLY A 247 17.49 -1.85 -27.30
N ASN A 248 16.81 -2.62 -28.15
CA ASN A 248 17.36 -3.10 -29.40
C ASN A 248 17.66 -1.87 -30.27
N ALA A 249 18.91 -1.42 -30.31
CA ALA A 249 19.38 -0.46 -31.29
C ALA A 249 19.23 -1.06 -32.68
N THR A 250 18.07 -0.88 -33.29
CA THR A 250 17.78 -1.25 -34.68
C THR A 250 18.36 -0.24 -35.67
N ASP A 251 18.81 0.92 -35.20
CA ASP A 251 19.40 1.96 -36.03
C ASP A 251 20.95 1.92 -35.94
N PRO A 252 21.66 1.78 -37.07
CA PRO A 252 23.12 1.86 -37.11
C PRO A 252 23.71 3.15 -36.51
N GLN A 253 22.97 4.26 -36.46
CA GLN A 253 23.43 5.50 -35.81
C GLN A 253 23.42 5.42 -34.27
N ASP A 254 22.59 4.54 -33.68
CA ASP A 254 22.60 4.31 -32.23
C ASP A 254 23.84 3.51 -31.79
N VAL A 255 24.44 2.73 -32.69
CA VAL A 255 25.65 1.93 -32.43
C VAL A 255 26.90 2.80 -32.29
N GLU A 256 27.01 3.92 -33.01
CA GLU A 256 28.10 4.89 -32.80
C GLU A 256 27.96 5.67 -31.49
N ARG A 257 26.72 5.94 -31.03
CA ARG A 257 26.44 6.50 -29.70
C ARG A 257 26.65 5.49 -28.56
N MET A 258 26.75 4.19 -28.85
CA MET A 258 27.03 3.15 -27.87
C MET A 258 28.50 3.07 -27.45
N VAL A 259 29.44 3.65 -28.20
CA VAL A 259 30.84 3.80 -27.77
C VAL A 259 30.90 4.85 -26.66
N GLY A 260 30.83 4.40 -25.40
CA GLY A 260 30.66 5.25 -24.21
C GLY A 260 29.23 5.37 -23.67
N GLY A 261 28.28 4.58 -24.20
CA GLY A 261 26.90 4.55 -23.74
C GLY A 261 26.69 3.75 -22.43
N PRO A 262 25.49 3.81 -21.83
CA PRO A 262 25.14 3.16 -20.55
C PRO A 262 25.50 1.67 -20.47
N ARG A 263 25.39 0.96 -21.59
CA ARG A 263 25.71 -0.47 -21.68
C ARG A 263 27.21 -0.74 -21.56
N SER A 264 28.07 0.07 -22.20
CA SER A 264 29.54 -0.04 -22.06
C SER A 264 29.94 0.20 -20.62
N SER A 265 29.40 1.26 -20.02
CA SER A 265 29.66 1.62 -18.63
C SER A 265 29.28 0.48 -17.67
N MET A 266 28.09 -0.10 -17.80
CA MET A 266 27.66 -1.24 -16.98
C MET A 266 28.59 -2.46 -17.10
N VAL A 267 29.04 -2.78 -18.32
CA VAL A 267 30.02 -3.86 -18.55
C VAL A 267 31.36 -3.52 -17.90
N GLU A 268 31.80 -2.27 -17.97
CA GLU A 268 33.02 -1.81 -17.31
C GLU A 268 32.93 -1.94 -15.78
N ALA A 269 31.82 -1.52 -15.15
CA ALA A 269 31.63 -1.73 -13.71
C ALA A 269 31.67 -3.22 -13.35
N HIS A 270 31.00 -4.07 -14.14
CA HIS A 270 31.01 -5.51 -13.92
C HIS A 270 32.42 -6.10 -13.98
N VAL A 271 33.18 -5.76 -15.03
CA VAL A 271 34.58 -6.20 -15.21
C VAL A 271 35.47 -5.69 -14.08
N LEU A 272 35.34 -4.41 -13.70
CA LEU A 272 36.14 -3.82 -12.63
C LEU A 272 35.91 -4.53 -11.29
N VAL A 273 34.66 -4.82 -10.93
CA VAL A 273 34.34 -5.53 -9.69
C VAL A 273 34.84 -6.97 -9.75
N LEU A 274 34.62 -7.66 -10.88
CA LEU A 274 35.05 -9.03 -11.06
C LEU A 274 36.57 -9.16 -10.95
N SER A 275 37.33 -8.31 -11.64
CA SER A 275 38.80 -8.26 -11.57
C SER A 275 39.27 -7.92 -10.15
N CYS A 276 38.69 -6.91 -9.51
CA CYS A 276 39.06 -6.53 -8.14
C CYS A 276 38.88 -7.70 -7.15
N LEU A 277 37.74 -8.39 -7.21
CA LEU A 277 37.48 -9.56 -6.36
C LEU A 277 38.42 -10.72 -6.71
N HIS A 278 38.58 -11.05 -7.99
CA HIS A 278 39.43 -12.16 -8.42
C HIS A 278 40.90 -11.96 -8.04
N ASP A 279 41.47 -10.79 -8.34
CA ASP A 279 42.88 -10.51 -8.14
C ASP A 279 43.25 -10.50 -6.65
N ASN A 280 42.37 -9.98 -5.80
CA ASN A 280 42.59 -10.00 -4.35
C ASN A 280 42.35 -11.39 -3.73
N LEU A 281 41.30 -12.09 -4.16
CA LEU A 281 40.98 -13.42 -3.59
C LEU A 281 42.00 -14.49 -4.03
N SER A 282 42.54 -14.39 -5.23
CA SER A 282 43.62 -15.29 -5.70
C SER A 282 44.92 -15.17 -4.91
N ARG A 283 45.13 -14.05 -4.20
CA ARG A 283 46.28 -13.85 -3.30
C ARG A 283 46.11 -14.51 -1.94
N VAL A 284 44.88 -14.81 -1.51
CA VAL A 284 44.58 -15.38 -0.18
C VAL A 284 44.00 -16.79 -0.23
N CYS A 285 43.59 -17.25 -1.41
CA CYS A 285 42.99 -18.56 -1.62
C CYS A 285 43.92 -19.46 -2.42
N LEU A 286 44.06 -20.71 -1.99
CA LEU A 286 44.78 -21.74 -2.76
C LEU A 286 44.10 -22.05 -4.09
N GLN A 287 42.78 -21.91 -4.14
CA GLN A 287 41.96 -22.08 -5.34
C GLN A 287 40.82 -21.07 -5.32
N THR A 288 40.75 -20.25 -6.36
CA THR A 288 39.70 -19.24 -6.54
C THR A 288 38.69 -19.73 -7.58
N ASP A 289 37.43 -19.90 -7.18
CA ASP A 289 36.35 -20.28 -8.09
C ASP A 289 35.78 -19.02 -8.76
N LEU A 290 36.38 -18.64 -9.89
CA LEU A 290 35.96 -17.48 -10.68
C LEU A 290 34.46 -17.53 -11.06
N ALA A 291 33.91 -18.72 -11.32
CA ALA A 291 32.50 -18.84 -11.69
C ALA A 291 31.57 -18.49 -10.53
N ASN A 292 31.95 -18.77 -9.27
CA ASN A 292 31.16 -18.33 -8.11
C ASN A 292 31.32 -16.83 -7.84
N ILE A 293 32.50 -16.25 -8.06
CA ILE A 293 32.69 -14.79 -7.97
C ILE A 293 31.81 -14.09 -8.99
N GLN A 294 31.81 -14.57 -10.24
CA GLN A 294 30.94 -14.03 -11.28
C GLN A 294 29.46 -14.07 -10.88
N LYS A 295 28.98 -15.19 -10.34
CA LYS A 295 27.59 -15.30 -9.84
C LYS A 295 27.27 -14.31 -8.72
N ILE A 296 28.23 -14.01 -7.84
CA ILE A 296 28.08 -13.01 -6.79
C ILE A 296 27.90 -11.62 -7.42
N VAL A 297 28.80 -11.25 -8.33
CA VAL A 297 28.77 -9.95 -9.02
C VAL A 297 27.47 -9.79 -9.83
N ASP A 298 27.07 -10.80 -10.60
CA ASP A 298 25.83 -10.80 -11.39
C ASP A 298 24.60 -10.55 -10.50
N LYS A 299 24.53 -11.23 -9.36
CA LYS A 299 23.43 -11.04 -8.39
C LYS A 299 23.47 -9.66 -7.74
N ALA A 300 24.65 -9.13 -7.42
CA ALA A 300 24.80 -7.80 -6.84
C ALA A 300 24.32 -6.71 -7.82
N VAL A 301 24.79 -6.78 -9.06
CA VAL A 301 24.42 -5.86 -10.15
C VAL A 301 22.91 -5.95 -10.43
N GLY A 302 22.37 -7.16 -10.55
CA GLY A 302 20.93 -7.37 -10.75
C GLY A 302 20.09 -6.81 -9.61
N LEU A 303 20.54 -6.99 -8.36
CA LEU A 303 19.89 -6.42 -7.18
C LEU A 303 19.92 -4.89 -7.22
N ALA A 304 21.07 -4.28 -7.48
CA ALA A 304 21.21 -2.83 -7.55
C ALA A 304 20.32 -2.19 -8.64
N MET A 305 20.23 -2.81 -9.82
CA MET A 305 19.31 -2.37 -10.88
C MET A 305 17.85 -2.47 -10.44
N HIS A 306 17.49 -3.54 -9.74
CA HIS A 306 16.14 -3.71 -9.24
C HIS A 306 15.79 -2.64 -8.20
N MET A 307 16.69 -2.38 -7.25
CA MET A 307 16.57 -1.32 -6.24
C MET A 307 16.41 0.05 -6.89
N SER A 308 17.19 0.32 -7.94
CA SER A 308 17.20 1.61 -8.64
C SER A 308 15.87 1.94 -9.32
N LYS A 309 15.09 0.93 -9.74
CA LYS A 309 13.78 1.10 -10.41
C LYS A 309 12.60 1.30 -9.46
N GLN A 310 12.73 0.91 -8.20
CA GLN A 310 11.63 0.98 -7.24
C GLN A 310 11.26 2.43 -6.91
N GLN A 311 9.96 2.69 -6.74
CA GLN A 311 9.46 4.00 -6.30
C GLN A 311 9.78 4.26 -4.82
N SER A 312 9.71 3.21 -3.99
CA SER A 312 10.27 3.26 -2.64
C SER A 312 11.80 3.22 -2.70
N ARG A 313 12.45 3.82 -1.70
CA ARG A 313 13.90 3.75 -1.61
C ARG A 313 14.26 2.41 -1.01
N LEU A 314 15.10 1.66 -1.72
CA LEU A 314 15.81 0.52 -1.18
C LEU A 314 17.27 0.89 -1.09
N GLN A 315 17.88 0.73 0.08
CA GLN A 315 19.29 1.06 0.27
C GLN A 315 19.96 0.06 1.21
N ILE A 316 21.19 -0.28 0.86
CA ILE A 316 22.07 -1.09 1.69
C ILE A 316 22.46 -0.24 2.90
N THR A 317 22.20 -0.76 4.10
CA THR A 317 22.46 -0.08 5.36
C THR A 317 23.42 -0.87 6.21
N PHE A 318 24.20 -0.16 7.02
CA PHE A 318 25.11 -0.76 7.98
C PHE A 318 25.41 0.27 9.08
N PRO A 319 25.59 -0.16 10.33
CA PRO A 319 25.95 0.73 11.42
C PRO A 319 27.38 1.25 11.25
N ALA A 320 27.68 2.37 11.92
CA ALA A 320 29.06 2.79 12.12
C ALA A 320 29.81 1.77 13.00
N LEU A 321 31.11 1.61 12.73
CA LEU A 321 31.98 0.81 13.59
C LEU A 321 32.11 1.48 14.96
N GLY A 322 32.03 0.69 16.03
CA GLY A 322 31.94 1.15 17.41
C GLY A 322 30.55 1.61 17.84
N ALA A 323 29.53 1.60 16.96
CA ALA A 323 28.17 1.91 17.36
C ALA A 323 27.61 0.87 18.34
N GLN A 324 26.73 1.31 19.24
CA GLN A 324 26.04 0.41 20.16
C GLN A 324 25.13 -0.55 19.38
N TYR A 325 25.13 -1.83 19.79
CA TYR A 325 24.25 -2.84 19.22
C TYR A 325 22.77 -2.51 19.47
N GLN A 326 21.95 -2.66 18.43
CA GLN A 326 20.51 -2.46 18.48
C GLN A 326 19.80 -3.67 17.87
N SER A 327 19.17 -4.49 18.70
CA SER A 327 18.51 -5.74 18.28
C SER A 327 17.36 -5.55 17.28
N GLU A 328 16.78 -4.35 17.22
CA GLU A 328 15.73 -4.00 16.26
C GLU A 328 16.24 -3.93 14.82
N THR A 329 17.48 -3.46 14.61
CA THR A 329 18.07 -3.18 13.29
C THR A 329 19.25 -4.07 12.96
N MET A 330 19.78 -4.81 13.94
CA MET A 330 20.97 -5.64 13.83
C MET A 330 20.72 -7.06 14.36
N SER A 331 21.58 -7.98 13.95
CA SER A 331 21.70 -9.34 14.45
C SER A 331 23.18 -9.59 14.77
N ALA A 332 23.46 -10.17 15.93
CA ALA A 332 24.82 -10.50 16.33
C ALA A 332 25.18 -11.94 15.92
N THR A 333 26.45 -12.20 15.64
CA THR A 333 26.96 -13.57 15.61
C THR A 333 27.03 -14.16 17.01
N LEU A 334 26.89 -15.48 17.09
CA LEU A 334 27.14 -16.23 18.33
C LEU A 334 28.57 -15.97 18.83
N ASP A 335 28.71 -15.85 20.14
CA ASP A 335 30.00 -15.69 20.81
C ASP A 335 30.82 -17.00 20.81
N ALA A 336 31.89 -17.03 21.62
CA ALA A 336 32.73 -18.21 21.77
C ALA A 336 32.00 -19.39 22.43
N ASP A 337 31.02 -19.11 23.28
CA ASP A 337 30.22 -20.09 24.02
C ASP A 337 28.98 -20.54 23.23
N GLY A 338 28.71 -19.88 22.10
CA GLY A 338 27.59 -20.18 21.21
C GLY A 338 26.30 -19.46 21.61
N GLU A 339 26.38 -18.47 22.49
CA GLU A 339 25.23 -17.66 22.92
C GLU A 339 25.07 -16.41 22.04
N GLU A 340 23.83 -15.96 21.87
CA GLU A 340 23.54 -14.70 21.19
C GLU A 340 23.89 -13.54 22.12
N MET A 341 24.83 -12.70 21.69
CA MET A 341 25.16 -11.49 22.43
C MET A 341 24.00 -10.48 22.32
N MET A 342 23.51 -10.03 23.47
CA MET A 342 22.36 -9.12 23.57
C MET A 342 22.78 -7.65 23.66
N ASP A 343 24.06 -7.38 23.96
CA ASP A 343 24.65 -6.05 24.09
C ASP A 343 26.12 -6.02 23.62
N GLY A 344 26.67 -4.81 23.50
CA GLY A 344 28.03 -4.55 23.06
C GLY A 344 28.13 -3.48 21.97
N ASN A 345 29.35 -3.21 21.53
CA ASN A 345 29.63 -2.30 20.42
C ASN A 345 29.98 -3.10 19.16
N VAL A 346 29.59 -2.58 18.00
CA VAL A 346 29.89 -3.20 16.70
C VAL A 346 31.39 -3.15 16.44
N ALA A 347 32.06 -4.31 16.47
CA ALA A 347 33.45 -4.43 16.04
C ALA A 347 33.54 -4.24 14.51
N PHE A 348 32.71 -5.00 13.78
CA PHE A 348 32.61 -4.95 12.32
C PHE A 348 31.29 -5.50 11.81
N VAL A 349 30.99 -5.22 10.54
CA VAL A 349 29.77 -5.64 9.88
C VAL A 349 30.09 -6.79 8.92
N ILE A 350 29.46 -7.93 9.15
CA ILE A 350 29.67 -9.16 8.36
C ILE A 350 28.84 -9.11 7.09
N ASN A 351 27.54 -8.86 7.25
CA ASN A 351 26.61 -8.66 6.15
C ASN A 351 25.87 -7.35 6.40
N PRO A 352 25.83 -6.44 5.42
CA PRO A 352 25.02 -5.25 5.55
C PRO A 352 23.53 -5.62 5.55
N GLY A 353 22.72 -4.74 6.12
CA GLY A 353 21.27 -4.79 6.06
C GLY A 353 20.72 -4.25 4.74
N LEU A 354 19.42 -4.43 4.58
CA LEU A 354 18.64 -3.80 3.52
C LEU A 354 17.45 -3.11 4.16
N SER A 355 17.38 -1.79 3.99
CA SER A 355 16.27 -0.99 4.50
C SER A 355 15.44 -0.44 3.35
N LYS A 356 14.15 -0.23 3.64
CA LYS A 356 13.18 0.42 2.77
C LYS A 356 12.72 1.73 3.39
N TRP A 357 12.68 2.80 2.61
CA TRP A 357 12.00 4.04 2.98
C TRP A 357 10.79 4.26 2.11
N GLY A 358 9.72 4.69 2.75
CA GLY A 358 8.42 4.82 2.13
C GLY A 358 7.61 3.53 2.14
N ASP A 359 6.30 3.71 2.01
CA ASP A 359 5.37 2.63 1.77
C ASP A 359 5.57 2.04 0.37
N ALA A 360 4.75 1.07 0.01
CA ALA A 360 4.88 0.41 -1.28
C ALA A 360 4.40 1.24 -2.47
N HIS A 361 3.70 2.34 -2.22
CA HIS A 361 3.24 3.29 -3.22
C HIS A 361 4.23 4.45 -3.42
N GLY A 362 5.40 4.40 -2.78
CA GLY A 362 6.36 5.50 -2.82
C GLY A 362 5.81 6.75 -2.12
N LYS A 363 5.11 6.57 -0.99
CA LYS A 363 4.66 7.63 -0.07
C LYS A 363 5.29 7.41 1.31
N SER A 364 5.10 8.33 2.26
CA SER A 364 5.54 8.19 3.66
C SER A 364 7.05 7.91 3.84
N PHE A 365 7.89 8.69 3.15
CA PHE A 365 9.36 8.53 3.15
C PHE A 365 10.05 8.82 4.49
N ASP A 366 9.32 9.33 5.47
CA ASP A 366 9.70 9.45 6.87
C ASP A 366 9.78 8.10 7.59
N GLN A 367 9.13 7.06 7.05
CA GLN A 367 9.11 5.72 7.62
C GLN A 367 10.23 4.85 7.03
N ARG A 368 11.01 4.22 7.92
CA ARG A 368 12.08 3.26 7.60
C ARG A 368 11.69 1.87 8.08
N TYR A 369 11.84 0.88 7.21
CA TYR A 369 11.59 -0.52 7.50
C TYR A 369 12.84 -1.36 7.21
N GLU A 370 13.25 -2.19 8.17
CA GLU A 370 14.32 -3.16 7.95
C GLU A 370 13.77 -4.39 7.25
N ILE A 371 14.13 -4.59 5.98
CA ILE A 371 13.81 -5.82 5.24
C ILE A 371 14.74 -6.94 5.70
N VAL A 372 16.03 -6.62 5.82
CA VAL A 372 17.06 -7.52 6.32
C VAL A 372 17.91 -6.77 7.33
N ARG A 373 18.00 -7.29 8.56
CA ARG A 373 18.89 -6.73 9.59
C ARG A 373 20.35 -6.94 9.24
N CYS A 374 21.20 -6.02 9.68
CA CYS A 374 22.65 -6.17 9.55
C CYS A 374 23.13 -7.37 10.38
N LEU A 375 24.07 -8.16 9.86
CA LEU A 375 24.79 -9.13 10.69
C LEU A 375 26.10 -8.51 11.14
N VAL A 376 26.32 -8.39 12.45
CA VAL A 376 27.49 -7.75 13.04
C VAL A 376 28.23 -8.70 13.98
N GLN A 377 29.53 -8.47 14.13
CA GLN A 377 30.31 -9.01 15.24
C GLN A 377 30.42 -7.92 16.31
N LEU A 378 30.17 -8.28 17.56
CA LEU A 378 30.31 -7.37 18.69
C LEU A 378 31.69 -7.52 19.34
N GLU A 379 32.20 -6.43 19.91
CA GLU A 379 33.34 -6.46 20.83
C GLU A 379 32.87 -6.92 22.22
N HIS A 380 33.57 -7.88 22.82
CA HIS A 380 33.31 -8.24 24.23
C HIS A 380 33.83 -7.14 25.15
N GLU A 381 33.00 -6.62 26.05
CA GLU A 381 33.39 -5.57 27.01
C GLU A 381 34.63 -5.96 27.86
N TYR A 382 34.82 -7.26 28.12
CA TYR A 382 35.97 -7.78 28.85
C TYR A 382 37.32 -7.52 28.17
N GLU A 383 37.38 -7.49 26.83
CA GLU A 383 38.61 -7.18 26.10
C GLU A 383 38.94 -5.68 26.19
N ASN A 384 37.93 -4.82 26.22
CA ASN A 384 38.10 -3.37 26.38
C ASN A 384 38.67 -2.99 27.76
N VAL A 385 38.32 -3.72 28.82
CA VAL A 385 38.92 -3.53 30.16
C VAL A 385 40.38 -3.97 30.18
N LYS A 386 40.73 -5.05 29.48
CA LYS A 386 42.10 -5.58 29.44
C LYS A 386 43.03 -4.68 28.61
N ILE A 387 42.59 -4.24 27.44
CA ILE A 387 43.35 -3.32 26.57
C ILE A 387 43.52 -1.94 27.23
N LYS A 388 42.50 -1.42 27.92
CA LYS A 388 42.63 -0.16 28.70
C LYS A 388 43.60 -0.29 29.87
N ARG A 389 43.69 -1.46 30.51
CA ARG A 389 44.66 -1.70 31.58
C ARG A 389 46.08 -1.77 31.03
N GLU A 390 46.29 -2.46 29.92
CA GLU A 390 47.60 -2.58 29.26
C GLU A 390 48.11 -1.22 28.75
N ARG A 391 47.25 -0.39 28.12
CA ARG A 391 47.63 0.98 27.70
C ARG A 391 47.89 1.97 28.84
N ASN A 392 47.41 1.70 30.04
CA ASN A 392 47.65 2.54 31.22
C ASN A 392 48.85 2.04 32.06
N SER A 393 49.50 0.94 31.64
CA SER A 393 50.68 0.37 32.29
C SER A 393 51.95 0.43 31.44
N GLU A 394 51.85 1.00 30.23
CA GLU A 394 52.95 1.58 29.45
C GLU A 394 52.99 3.10 29.67
#